data_AF-A0A9W9PHZ1-F1
#
_entry.id   AF-A0A9W9PHZ1-F1
#
_cell.length_a   1.000
_cell.length_b   1.000
_cell.length_c   1.000
_cell.angle_alpha   90.00
_cell.angle_beta   90.00
_cell.angle_gamma   90.00
#
_symmetry.space_group_name_H-M   'P 1'
#
loop_
_entity.id
_entity.type
_entity.pdbx_description
1 polymer ?
#
loop_
_entity_poly.entity_id
_entity_poly.type
_entity_poly.pdbx_seq_one_letter_code
_entity_poly.pdbx_strand_id
1 'polypeptide(L)'
;MSNSNISGAFTSSLPDNHIVQVFSSMECLRAAANDVFSSLDKQESTNQWLLVFGLSSTTIKRLEDHDCLEGINYRFQWEGTSGLIKVIPTVHHESVTSRLMFSLNDAFARIGLDWRDAEWVRAATYKPNATKGKEADDAFVPPSRCTPDLVR
;
A
#
# COMPACT_ATOMS: atom_id res chain seq x y z
N MET A 1 4.31 24.63 24.43
CA MET A 1 4.78 23.65 23.43
C MET A 1 3.67 22.63 23.28
N SER A 2 2.79 22.86 22.31
CA SER A 2 1.55 22.10 22.15
C SER A 2 1.77 21.15 20.99
N ASN A 3 1.90 19.85 21.28
CA ASN A 3 1.91 18.81 20.26
C ASN A 3 0.54 18.82 19.59
N SER A 4 0.45 19.48 18.44
CA SER A 4 -0.75 19.50 17.62
C SER A 4 -1.01 18.09 17.11
N ASN A 5 -2.04 17.46 17.67
CA ASN A 5 -2.81 16.33 17.16
C ASN A 5 -2.46 15.90 15.72
N ILE A 6 -1.52 14.98 15.57
CA ILE A 6 -1.36 14.23 14.32
C ILE A 6 -2.31 13.04 14.41
N SER A 7 -3.61 13.33 14.30
CA SER A 7 -4.66 12.32 14.18
C SER A 7 -4.91 12.09 12.69
N GLY A 8 -4.13 11.19 12.11
CA GLY A 8 -4.43 10.57 10.82
C GLY A 8 -4.87 9.14 11.10
N ALA A 9 -6.08 8.75 10.69
CA ALA A 9 -6.66 7.44 10.97
C ALA A 9 -5.85 6.24 10.46
N PHE A 10 -4.77 6.45 9.69
CA PHE A 10 -3.94 5.39 9.14
C PHE A 10 -2.68 5.06 9.96
N THR A 11 -2.35 5.81 11.02
CA THR A 11 -1.20 5.52 11.90
C THR A 11 -1.58 4.79 13.18
N SER A 12 -2.88 4.74 13.54
CA SER A 12 -3.36 4.20 14.83
C SER A 12 -3.31 2.67 14.95
N SER A 13 -3.01 1.95 13.87
CA SER A 13 -2.98 0.48 13.83
C SER A 13 -1.63 -0.08 13.36
N LEU A 14 -0.56 0.70 13.45
CA LEU A 14 0.78 0.23 13.10
C LEU A 14 1.36 -0.62 14.23
N PRO A 15 2.15 -1.67 13.92
CA PRO A 15 2.83 -2.45 14.94
C PRO A 15 3.85 -1.60 15.69
N ASP A 16 4.12 -1.92 16.95
CA ASP A 16 5.01 -1.13 17.83
C ASP A 16 6.43 -0.94 17.26
N ASN A 17 6.88 -1.87 16.41
CA ASN A 17 8.20 -1.85 15.79
C ASN A 17 8.23 -1.19 14.39
N HIS A 18 7.19 -0.45 13.99
CA HIS A 18 7.22 0.33 12.75
C HIS A 18 8.31 1.40 12.82
N ILE A 19 8.94 1.69 11.67
CA ILE A 19 9.96 2.73 11.59
C ILE A 19 9.27 4.06 11.30
N VAL A 20 9.68 5.11 12.01
CA VAL A 20 9.24 6.49 11.77
C VAL A 20 10.43 7.31 11.27
N GLN A 21 10.24 8.00 10.16
CA GLN A 21 11.26 8.82 9.52
C GLN A 21 10.69 10.19 9.14
N VAL A 22 11.51 11.24 9.28
CA VAL A 22 11.24 12.54 8.63
C VAL A 22 12.02 12.55 7.33
N PHE A 23 11.34 12.86 6.22
CA PHE A 23 11.96 12.91 4.90
C PHE A 23 13.00 14.02 4.83
N SER A 24 14.23 13.64 4.48
CA SER A 24 15.36 14.54 4.28
C SER A 24 15.87 14.47 2.83
N SER A 25 16.01 13.26 2.30
CA SER A 25 16.38 13.00 0.91
C SER A 25 15.87 11.62 0.45
N MET A 26 15.89 11.40 -0.87
CA MET A 26 15.52 10.10 -1.44
C MET A 26 16.50 8.99 -1.07
N GLU A 27 17.78 9.31 -0.96
CA GLU A 27 18.83 8.36 -0.55
C GLU A 27 18.58 7.87 0.87
N CYS A 28 18.26 8.77 1.80
CA CYS A 28 17.92 8.39 3.18
C CYS A 28 16.65 7.55 3.25
N LEU A 29 15.63 7.86 2.45
CA LEU A 29 14.41 7.08 2.39
C LEU A 29 14.67 5.67 1.83
N ARG A 30 15.49 5.57 0.79
CA ARG A 30 15.90 4.31 0.19
C ARG A 30 16.73 3.44 1.13
N ALA A 31 17.64 4.05 1.89
CA ALA A 31 18.42 3.33 2.89
C ALA A 31 17.48 2.71 3.95
N ALA A 32 16.54 3.49 4.47
CA ALA A 32 15.56 3.00 5.43
C ALA A 32 14.68 1.86 4.86
N ALA A 33 14.23 1.98 3.60
CA ALA A 33 13.48 0.92 2.94
C ALA A 33 14.31 -0.36 2.74
N ASN A 34 15.59 -0.24 2.39
CA ASN A 34 16.52 -1.38 2.28
C ASN A 34 16.79 -2.06 3.61
N ASP A 35 16.87 -1.30 4.70
CA ASP A 35 17.06 -1.85 6.04
C ASP A 35 15.84 -2.71 6.43
N VAL A 36 14.63 -2.19 6.22
CA VAL A 36 13.38 -2.95 6.43
C VAL A 36 13.36 -4.20 5.55
N PHE A 37 13.67 -4.06 4.26
CA PHE A 37 13.73 -5.19 3.32
C PHE A 37 14.71 -6.26 3.80
N SER A 38 15.93 -5.86 4.17
CA SER A 38 17.00 -6.77 4.58
C SER A 38 16.64 -7.50 5.87
N SER A 39 16.04 -6.82 6.84
CA SER A 39 15.60 -7.46 8.08
C SER A 39 14.46 -8.46 7.86
N LEU A 40 13.56 -8.19 6.90
CA LEU A 40 12.51 -9.14 6.52
C LEU A 40 13.07 -10.35 5.78
N ASP A 41 13.96 -10.14 4.81
CA ASP A 41 14.57 -11.20 4.01
C ASP A 41 15.39 -12.17 4.88
N LYS A 42 16.13 -11.63 5.85
CA LYS A 42 16.89 -12.41 6.84
C LYS A 42 16.05 -12.97 7.99
N GLN A 43 14.74 -12.68 8.01
CA GLN A 43 13.82 -13.08 9.09
C GLN A 43 14.23 -12.55 10.48
N GLU A 44 14.95 -11.44 10.53
CA GLU A 44 15.38 -10.76 11.75
C GLU A 44 14.27 -9.90 12.37
N SER A 45 13.30 -9.49 11.55
CA SER A 45 12.15 -8.69 11.97
C SER A 45 10.89 -9.07 11.21
N THR A 46 9.74 -8.80 11.83
CA THR A 46 8.42 -8.88 11.20
C THR A 46 7.91 -7.50 10.75
N ASN A 47 8.64 -6.43 11.04
CA ASN A 47 8.23 -5.09 10.61
C ASN A 47 8.32 -4.95 9.10
N GLN A 48 7.23 -4.51 8.48
CA GLN A 48 7.14 -4.20 7.06
C GLN A 48 6.88 -2.71 6.80
N TRP A 49 6.81 -1.90 7.85
CA TRP A 49 6.22 -0.58 7.81
C TRP A 49 7.25 0.52 8.04
N LEU A 50 7.21 1.51 7.15
CA LEU A 50 7.97 2.75 7.24
C LEU A 50 7.00 3.93 7.11
N LEU A 51 6.80 4.65 8.20
CA LEU A 51 6.02 5.89 8.27
C LEU A 51 6.95 7.08 8.02
N VAL A 52 6.62 7.88 7.01
CA VAL A 52 7.46 8.99 6.54
C VAL A 52 6.69 10.30 6.62
N PHE A 53 7.26 11.29 7.30
CA PHE A 53 6.71 12.64 7.38
C PHE A 53 7.44 13.63 6.48
N GLY A 54 6.79 14.73 6.11
CA GLY A 54 7.43 15.83 5.39
C GLY A 54 7.64 15.56 3.89
N LEU A 55 6.85 14.67 3.30
CA LEU A 55 6.90 14.40 1.87
C LEU A 55 6.36 15.60 1.07
N SER A 56 7.09 15.99 0.02
CA SER A 56 6.60 16.93 -0.98
C SER A 56 5.65 16.23 -1.96
N SER A 57 4.82 16.99 -2.69
CA SER A 57 3.98 16.44 -3.75
C SER A 57 4.79 15.73 -4.85
N THR A 58 5.98 16.25 -5.18
CA THR A 58 6.89 15.62 -6.13
C THR A 58 7.42 14.30 -5.60
N THR A 59 7.77 14.22 -4.31
CA THR A 59 8.23 12.98 -3.67
C THR A 59 7.11 11.95 -3.62
N ILE A 60 5.89 12.35 -3.26
CA ILE A 60 4.70 11.49 -3.27
C ILE A 60 4.51 10.88 -4.65
N LYS A 61 4.52 11.70 -5.71
CA LYS A 61 4.35 11.21 -7.07
C LYS A 61 5.40 10.16 -7.46
N ARG A 62 6.67 10.37 -7.10
CA ARG A 62 7.75 9.40 -7.35
C ARG A 62 7.57 8.08 -6.62
N LEU A 63 6.99 8.12 -5.41
CA LEU A 63 6.64 6.92 -4.66
C LEU A 63 5.44 6.19 -5.29
N GLU A 64 4.47 6.93 -5.83
CA GLU A 64 3.35 6.34 -6.57
C GLU A 64 3.78 5.72 -7.90
N ASP A 65 4.72 6.35 -8.60
CA ASP A 65 5.24 5.88 -9.89
C ASP A 65 6.28 4.74 -9.71
N HIS A 66 6.58 4.33 -8.47
CA HIS A 66 7.56 3.29 -8.12
C HIS A 66 8.99 3.54 -8.63
N ASP A 67 9.36 4.80 -8.93
CA ASP A 67 10.61 5.15 -9.64
C ASP A 67 11.83 5.43 -8.75
N CYS A 68 11.70 5.24 -7.43
CA CYS A 68 12.56 5.92 -6.47
C CYS A 68 13.26 5.03 -5.42
N LEU A 69 12.79 3.80 -5.21
CA LEU A 69 13.34 2.84 -4.22
C LEU A 69 14.16 1.68 -4.84
N GLU A 70 14.63 1.85 -6.08
CA GLU A 70 15.66 0.99 -6.71
C GLU A 70 15.40 -0.53 -6.61
N GLY A 71 14.20 -0.96 -7.00
CA GLY A 71 13.86 -2.40 -7.09
C GLY A 71 13.27 -3.01 -5.82
N ILE A 72 13.14 -2.23 -4.74
CA ILE A 72 12.30 -2.64 -3.61
C ILE A 72 10.84 -2.57 -4.03
N ASN A 73 10.12 -3.69 -3.92
CA ASN A 73 8.67 -3.70 -4.08
C ASN A 73 7.98 -3.19 -2.82
N TYR A 74 6.96 -2.36 -2.97
CA TYR A 74 6.19 -1.84 -1.85
C TYR A 74 4.74 -1.52 -2.22
N ARG A 75 3.93 -1.25 -1.20
CA ARG A 75 2.68 -0.50 -1.33
C ARG A 75 2.83 0.85 -0.67
N PHE A 76 2.21 1.86 -1.27
CA PHE A 76 2.26 3.22 -0.76
C PHE A 76 0.86 3.75 -0.46
N GLN A 77 0.72 4.40 0.69
CA GLN A 77 -0.46 5.21 1.02
C GLN A 77 -0.03 6.53 1.62
N TRP A 78 -0.77 7.60 1.40
CA TRP A 78 -0.44 8.92 1.93
C TRP A 78 -1.69 9.72 2.30
N GLU A 79 -1.47 10.66 3.20
CA GLU A 79 -2.41 11.70 3.59
C GLU A 79 -1.65 13.00 3.88
N GLY A 80 -1.96 14.05 3.12
CA GLY A 80 -1.21 15.30 3.14
C GLY A 80 0.25 15.07 2.79
N THR A 81 1.15 15.42 3.71
CA THR A 81 2.61 15.27 3.58
C THR A 81 3.15 14.02 4.29
N SER A 82 2.27 13.13 4.74
CA SER A 82 2.64 11.92 5.47
C SER A 82 2.39 10.71 4.58
N GLY A 83 3.36 9.81 4.49
CA GLY A 83 3.27 8.58 3.71
C GLY A 83 3.57 7.36 4.55
N LEU A 84 2.92 6.25 4.26
CA LEU A 84 3.23 4.94 4.81
C LEU A 84 3.63 4.01 3.67
N ILE A 85 4.81 3.43 3.80
CA ILE A 85 5.38 2.47 2.88
C ILE A 85 5.32 1.10 3.54
N LYS A 86 4.69 0.15 2.85
CA LYS A 86 4.72 -1.27 3.20
C LYS A 86 5.73 -1.97 2.30
N VAL A 87 6.85 -2.39 2.83
CA VAL A 87 7.88 -3.14 2.08
C VAL A 87 7.40 -4.56 1.82
N ILE A 88 7.49 -5.00 0.57
CA ILE A 88 7.14 -6.36 0.14
C ILE A 88 8.43 -7.11 -0.22
N PRO A 89 8.92 -8.00 0.66
CA PRO A 89 10.23 -8.61 0.48
C PRO A 89 10.22 -9.78 -0.52
N THR A 90 9.08 -10.45 -0.72
CA THR A 90 9.03 -11.71 -1.47
C THR A 90 7.78 -11.84 -2.33
N VAL A 91 7.90 -12.62 -3.41
CA VAL A 91 6.77 -13.07 -4.26
C VAL A 91 5.72 -13.90 -3.50
N HIS A 92 6.06 -14.36 -2.30
CA HIS A 92 5.10 -15.05 -1.43
C HIS A 92 3.93 -14.14 -1.05
N HIS A 93 4.16 -12.82 -0.97
CA HIS A 93 3.09 -11.84 -0.79
C HIS A 93 2.01 -11.98 -1.86
N GLU A 94 2.41 -12.02 -3.13
CA GLU A 94 1.47 -12.18 -4.26
C GLU A 94 0.75 -13.53 -4.23
N SER A 95 1.45 -14.57 -3.79
CA SER A 95 0.87 -15.91 -3.64
C SER A 95 -0.24 -15.93 -2.58
N VAL A 96 -0.02 -15.26 -1.45
CA VAL A 96 -0.99 -15.19 -0.35
C VAL A 96 -2.20 -14.35 -0.75
N THR A 97 -1.99 -13.18 -1.35
CA THR A 97 -3.09 -12.31 -1.81
C THR A 97 -3.93 -13.01 -2.88
N SER A 98 -3.29 -13.70 -3.84
CA SER A 98 -3.99 -14.48 -4.88
C SER A 98 -4.82 -15.61 -4.29
N ARG A 99 -4.31 -16.35 -3.28
CA ARG A 99 -5.07 -17.41 -2.61
C ARG A 99 -6.30 -16.89 -1.88
N LEU A 100 -6.18 -15.72 -1.23
CA LEU A 100 -7.32 -15.06 -0.60
C LEU A 100 -8.35 -14.64 -1.65
N MET A 101 -7.92 -14.03 -2.75
CA MET A 101 -8.77 -13.66 -3.88
C MET A 101 -9.55 -14.87 -4.41
N PHE A 102 -8.88 -16.01 -4.68
CA PHE A 102 -9.57 -17.23 -5.14
C PHE A 102 -10.59 -17.75 -4.12
N SER A 103 -10.24 -17.73 -2.83
CA SER A 103 -11.14 -18.17 -1.76
C SER A 103 -12.39 -17.29 -1.66
N LEU A 104 -12.24 -15.98 -1.89
CA LEU A 104 -13.35 -15.04 -1.94
C LEU A 104 -14.22 -15.24 -3.18
N ASN A 105 -13.62 -15.46 -4.35
CA ASN A 105 -14.36 -15.77 -5.58
C ASN A 105 -15.18 -17.08 -5.43
N ASP A 106 -14.63 -18.11 -4.79
CA ASP A 106 -15.38 -19.33 -4.46
C ASP A 106 -16.57 -19.05 -3.53
N ALA A 107 -16.40 -18.14 -2.57
CA ALA A 107 -17.47 -17.72 -1.68
C ALA A 107 -18.55 -16.91 -2.42
N PHE A 108 -18.15 -16.04 -3.33
CA PHE A 108 -19.05 -15.26 -4.19
C PHE A 108 -19.87 -16.14 -5.13
N ALA A 109 -19.24 -17.14 -5.75
CA ALA A 109 -19.94 -18.10 -6.59
C ALA A 109 -21.03 -18.86 -5.81
N ARG A 110 -20.77 -19.21 -4.55
CA ARG A 110 -21.76 -19.88 -3.67
C ARG A 110 -22.99 -19.02 -3.35
N ILE A 111 -22.89 -17.69 -3.47
CA ILE A 111 -24.02 -16.77 -3.26
C ILE A 111 -24.57 -16.22 -4.59
N GLY A 112 -24.16 -16.80 -5.73
CA GLY A 112 -24.66 -16.42 -7.06
C GLY A 112 -24.03 -15.17 -7.65
N LEU A 113 -22.89 -14.71 -7.13
CA LEU A 113 -22.13 -13.61 -7.71
C LEU A 113 -21.05 -14.17 -8.64
N ASP A 114 -21.18 -13.90 -9.93
CA ASP A 114 -20.20 -14.31 -10.94
C ASP A 114 -18.95 -13.42 -10.84
N TRP A 115 -17.77 -14.02 -10.95
CA TRP A 115 -16.51 -13.28 -10.94
C TRP A 115 -16.40 -12.31 -12.12
N ARG A 116 -17.14 -12.55 -13.20
CA ARG A 116 -17.21 -11.68 -14.39
C ARG A 116 -18.01 -10.40 -14.14
N ASP A 117 -18.88 -10.41 -13.15
CA ASP A 117 -19.70 -9.25 -12.81
C ASP A 117 -18.95 -8.27 -11.89
N ALA A 118 -17.76 -8.64 -11.42
CA ALA A 118 -16.96 -7.84 -10.48
C ALA A 118 -15.52 -7.69 -10.96
N GLU A 119 -14.81 -6.70 -10.42
CA GLU A 119 -13.42 -6.44 -10.77
C GLU A 119 -12.49 -6.62 -9.57
N TRP A 120 -11.29 -7.12 -9.84
CA TRP A 120 -10.17 -7.09 -8.92
C TRP A 120 -9.12 -6.12 -9.46
N VAL A 121 -8.86 -5.04 -8.74
CA VAL A 121 -8.04 -3.92 -9.23
C VAL A 121 -6.58 -3.97 -8.76
N ARG A 122 -6.16 -5.04 -8.04
CA ARG A 122 -4.78 -5.34 -7.66
C ARG A 122 -4.06 -4.12 -7.06
N ALA A 123 -2.86 -3.81 -7.55
CA ALA A 123 -2.00 -2.71 -7.11
C ALA A 123 -2.45 -1.32 -7.64
N ALA A 124 -3.73 -1.14 -7.97
CA ALA A 124 -4.24 0.17 -8.34
C ALA A 124 -4.19 1.12 -7.14
N THR A 125 -3.75 2.36 -7.39
CA THR A 125 -3.80 3.43 -6.39
C THR A 125 -5.15 4.11 -6.43
N TYR A 126 -5.94 3.97 -5.36
CA TYR A 126 -7.20 4.70 -5.20
C TYR A 126 -6.95 6.08 -4.58
N LYS A 127 -7.42 7.13 -5.26
CA LYS A 127 -7.25 8.53 -4.86
C LYS A 127 -8.61 9.21 -4.64
N PRO A 128 -9.17 9.20 -3.42
CA PRO A 128 -10.46 9.84 -3.17
C PRO A 128 -10.42 11.37 -3.31
N ASN A 129 -9.24 11.98 -3.19
CA ASN A 129 -9.00 13.41 -3.42
C ASN A 129 -7.51 13.68 -3.66
N ALA A 130 -7.14 14.93 -3.93
CA ALA A 130 -5.77 15.32 -4.22
C ALA A 130 -4.77 15.14 -3.06
N THR A 131 -5.25 15.00 -1.82
CA THR A 131 -4.41 14.94 -0.61
C THR A 131 -4.30 13.55 -0.04
N LYS A 132 -4.99 12.56 -0.60
CA LYS A 132 -5.01 11.19 -0.07
C LYS A 132 -4.96 10.18 -1.21
N GLY A 133 -4.22 9.11 -0.98
CA GLY A 133 -4.35 7.92 -1.81
C GLY A 133 -3.74 6.71 -1.15
N LYS A 134 -4.09 5.56 -1.72
CA LYS A 134 -3.72 4.25 -1.18
C LYS A 134 -3.60 3.23 -2.28
N GLU A 135 -2.46 2.57 -2.33
CA GLU A 135 -2.26 1.32 -3.05
C GLU A 135 -2.59 0.16 -2.10
N ALA A 136 -3.62 -0.60 -2.42
CA ALA A 136 -3.97 -1.80 -1.66
C ALA A 136 -3.07 -2.99 -2.07
N ASP A 137 -3.03 -4.03 -1.24
CA ASP A 137 -2.44 -5.31 -1.66
C ASP A 137 -3.25 -5.91 -2.83
N ASP A 138 -4.58 -5.85 -2.71
CA ASP A 138 -5.58 -6.06 -3.75
C ASP A 138 -6.89 -5.34 -3.33
N ALA A 139 -7.81 -5.14 -4.26
CA ALA A 139 -9.13 -4.58 -3.95
C ALA A 139 -10.21 -5.15 -4.86
N PHE A 140 -11.35 -5.46 -4.25
CA PHE A 140 -12.56 -5.92 -4.93
C PHE A 140 -13.48 -4.74 -5.21
N VAL A 141 -13.97 -4.65 -6.44
CA VAL A 141 -14.99 -3.70 -6.87
C VAL A 141 -16.27 -4.48 -7.15
N PRO A 142 -17.36 -4.24 -6.39
CA PRO A 142 -18.60 -4.96 -6.58
C PRO A 142 -19.28 -4.58 -7.90
N PRO A 143 -20.16 -5.44 -8.44
CA PRO A 143 -20.82 -5.21 -9.73
C PRO A 143 -21.53 -3.86 -9.86
N SER A 144 -22.12 -3.37 -8.78
CA SER A 144 -22.81 -2.08 -8.75
C SER A 144 -21.88 -0.86 -8.89
N ARG A 145 -20.57 -1.07 -8.84
CA ARG A 145 -19.52 -0.05 -8.95
C ARG A 145 -18.55 -0.29 -10.10
N CYS A 146 -18.62 -1.44 -10.76
CA CYS A 146 -18.00 -1.63 -12.05
C CYS A 146 -18.66 -0.67 -13.04
N THR A 147 -17.86 0.06 -13.83
CA THR A 147 -18.44 0.82 -14.93
C THR A 147 -19.10 -0.18 -15.87
N PRO A 148 -20.36 0.02 -16.30
CA PRO A 148 -20.97 -0.88 -17.28
C PRO A 148 -20.05 -0.91 -18.49
N ASP A 149 -19.51 -2.08 -18.79
CA ASP A 149 -18.52 -2.23 -19.84
C ASP A 149 -18.99 -1.55 -21.13
N LEU A 150 -18.08 -0.82 -21.74
CA LEU A 150 -18.06 -0.67 -23.18
C LEU A 150 -17.90 -2.08 -23.76
N VAL A 151 -19.03 -2.77 -23.91
CA VAL A 151 -19.19 -4.04 -24.61
C VAL A 151 -18.43 -3.96 -25.93
N ARG A 152 -17.38 -4.75 -26.09
CA ARG A 152 -16.92 -5.27 -27.38
C ARG A 152 -16.41 -6.69 -27.25
#